data_AF-A0A0K8JFX1-F1
#
_entry.id   AF-A0A0K8JFX1-F1
#
_cell.length_a   1.000
_cell.length_b   1.000
_cell.length_c   1.000
_cell.angle_alpha   90.00
_cell.angle_beta   90.00
_cell.angle_gamma   90.00
#
_symmetry.space_group_name_H-M   'P 1'
#
loop_
_entity.id
_entity.type
_entity.pdbx_description
1 polymer ?
#
loop_
_entity_poly.entity_id
_entity_poly.type
_entity_poly.pdbx_seq_one_letter_code
_entity_poly.pdbx_strand_id
1 'polypeptide(L)' 'MGKRILKIYQSAAYSKPGVPCIMLQGLWLHSLGFEKGTRIIVEEGQGELVIRLLKETESEYDGKE' A
#
# COMPACT_ATOMS: atom_id res chain seq x y z
N MET A 1 -14.95 8.87 -8.08
CA MET A 1 -13.76 8.00 -8.05
C MET A 1 -12.73 8.53 -9.04
N GLY A 2 -11.49 8.74 -8.62
CA GLY A 2 -10.40 9.10 -9.54
C GLY A 2 -9.80 7.84 -10.16
N LYS A 3 -9.61 7.82 -11.48
CA LYS A 3 -8.88 6.75 -12.19
C LYS A 3 -7.49 7.26 -12.55
N ARG A 4 -6.46 6.44 -12.33
CA ARG A 4 -5.09 6.73 -12.73
C ARG A 4 -4.52 5.53 -13.49
N ILE A 5 -3.78 5.81 -14.56
CA ILE A 5 -3.08 4.79 -15.34
C ILE A 5 -1.60 4.97 -15.02
N LEU A 6 -0.97 3.91 -14.52
CA LEU A 6 0.43 3.89 -14.14
C LEU A 6 1.20 2.94 -15.05
N LYS A 7 2.51 3.18 -15.16
CA LYS A 7 3.43 2.25 -15.81
C LYS A 7 4.11 1.41 -14.74
N ILE A 8 4.37 0.15 -15.07
CA ILE A 8 5.26 -0.70 -14.28
C ILE A 8 6.69 -0.32 -14.66
N TYR A 9 7.52 -0.11 -13.65
CA TYR A 9 8.94 0.16 -13.81
C TYR A 9 9.73 -1.05 -13.35
N GLN A 10 10.99 -1.13 -13.76
CA GLN A 10 11.94 -2.04 -13.12
C GLN A 10 12.49 -1.36 -11.87
N SER A 11 12.54 -2.05 -10.74
CA SER A 11 13.17 -1.48 -9.55
C SER A 11 14.67 -1.32 -9.74
N ALA A 12 15.18 -0.11 -9.54
CA ALA A 12 16.62 0.16 -9.45
C ALA A 12 17.21 -0.18 -8.08
N ALA A 13 16.36 -0.39 -7.06
CA ALA A 13 16.76 -0.59 -5.68
C ALA A 13 17.12 -2.05 -5.35
N TYR A 14 16.70 -3.00 -6.19
CA TYR A 14 17.08 -4.40 -6.01
C TYR A 14 18.28 -4.73 -6.91
N SER A 15 19.28 -5.39 -6.34
CA SER A 15 20.41 -5.98 -7.07
C SER A 15 20.00 -7.05 -8.08
N LYS A 16 18.71 -7.41 -8.13
CA LYS A 16 18.15 -8.36 -9.09
C LYS A 16 17.49 -7.61 -10.26
N PRO A 17 18.01 -7.76 -11.49
CA PRO A 17 17.31 -7.25 -12.66
C PRO A 17 15.94 -7.94 -12.83
N GLY A 18 14.98 -7.23 -13.41
CA GLY A 18 13.67 -7.77 -13.79
C GLY A 18 12.58 -7.75 -12.70
N VAL A 19 12.83 -7.21 -11.50
CA VAL A 19 11.78 -7.11 -10.47
C VAL A 19 10.81 -5.97 -10.79
N PRO A 20 9.49 -6.25 -10.96
CA PRO A 20 8.50 -5.22 -11.25
C PRO A 20 8.31 -4.29 -10.05
N CYS A 21 8.13 -3.00 -10.34
CA CYS A 21 7.91 -1.95 -9.37
C CYS A 21 6.70 -1.10 -9.79
N ILE A 22 5.73 -0.95 -8.88
CA ILE A 22 4.60 -0.05 -9.03
C ILE A 22 4.86 1.15 -8.11
N MET A 23 4.91 2.35 -8.70
CA MET A 23 5.14 3.58 -7.95
C MET A 23 3.82 4.33 -7.77
N LEU A 24 3.29 4.31 -6.54
CA LEU A 24 2.13 5.09 -6.13
C LEU A 24 2.61 6.37 -5.46
N GLN A 25 2.54 7.49 -6.17
CA GLN A 25 2.94 8.80 -5.66
C GLN A 25 1.97 9.91 -6.05
N GLY A 26 1.91 10.96 -5.23
CA GLY A 26 1.16 12.17 -5.48
C GLY A 26 0.24 12.59 -4.32
N LEU A 27 -0.11 13.87 -4.29
CA LEU A 27 -0.93 14.48 -3.22
C LEU A 27 -2.30 13.82 -3.03
N TRP A 28 -2.81 13.13 -4.04
CA TRP A 28 -4.07 12.38 -3.96
C TRP A 28 -4.04 11.25 -2.94
N LEU A 29 -2.86 10.72 -2.62
CA LEU A 29 -2.70 9.71 -1.55
C LEU A 29 -2.99 10.32 -0.17
N HIS A 30 -2.54 11.56 0.06
CA HIS A 30 -2.80 12.27 1.30
C HIS A 30 -4.30 12.51 1.50
N SER A 31 -5.03 12.89 0.44
CA SER A 31 -6.51 13.03 0.50
C SER A 31 -7.25 11.73 0.80
N LEU A 32 -6.58 10.57 0.67
CA LEU A 32 -7.12 9.25 1.00
C LEU A 32 -6.61 8.73 2.36
N GLY A 33 -5.82 9.52 3.09
CA GLY A 33 -5.24 9.14 4.39
C GLY A 33 -3.97 8.30 4.32
N PHE A 34 -3.38 8.10 3.13
CA PHE A 34 -2.08 7.44 2.99
C PHE A 34 -0.97 8.44 3.27
N GLU A 35 -0.50 8.44 4.51
CA GLU A 35 0.55 9.33 4.99
C GLU A 35 1.81 8.57 5.40
N LYS A 36 2.92 9.31 5.57
CA LYS A 36 4.16 8.73 6.07
C LYS A 36 3.91 8.10 7.45
N GLY A 37 4.29 6.84 7.60
CA GLY A 37 4.14 6.09 8.85
C GLY A 37 2.82 5.35 8.99
N THR A 38 1.84 5.59 8.10
CA THR A 38 0.61 4.78 8.06
C THR A 38 0.92 3.35 7.65
N ARG A 39 0.26 2.39 8.29
CA ARG A 39 0.31 0.98 7.92
C ARG A 39 -0.76 0.70 6.88
N ILE A 40 -0.43 -0.15 5.92
CA ILE A 40 -1.33 -0.56 4.85
C ILE A 40 -1.41 -2.08 4.78
N ILE A 41 -2.53 -2.58 4.30
CA ILE A 41 -2.70 -3.96 3.86
C ILE A 41 -2.67 -3.96 2.33
N VAL A 42 -1.96 -4.91 1.76
CA VAL A 42 -1.98 -5.21 0.32
C VAL A 42 -2.44 -6.66 0.17
N GLU A 43 -3.60 -6.85 -0.43
CA GLU A 43 -4.11 -8.18 -0.82
C GLU A 43 -3.89 -8.37 -2.31
N GLU A 44 -3.49 -9.58 -2.73
CA GLU A 44 -3.29 -9.93 -4.13
C GLU A 44 -4.10 -11.15 -4.54
N GLY A 45 -4.56 -11.17 -5.79
CA GLY A 45 -5.24 -12.33 -6.37
C GLY A 45 -5.78 -12.06 -7.76
N GLN A 46 -5.74 -13.07 -8.64
CA GLN A 46 -6.35 -13.02 -9.99
C GLN A 46 -5.96 -11.79 -10.86
N GLY A 47 -4.76 -11.25 -10.69
CA GLY A 47 -4.31 -10.04 -11.41
C GLY A 47 -4.81 -8.72 -10.82
N GLU A 48 -5.40 -8.77 -9.62
CA GLU A 48 -5.83 -7.61 -8.84
C GLU A 48 -4.93 -7.40 -7.62
N LEU A 49 -4.69 -6.13 -7.30
CA LEU A 49 -4.11 -5.69 -6.03
C LEU A 49 -5.11 -4.78 -5.34
N VAL A 50 -5.46 -5.10 -4.10
CA VAL A 50 -6.32 -4.26 -3.27
C VAL A 50 -5.49 -3.68 -2.13
N ILE A 51 -5.38 -2.35 -2.09
CA ILE A 51 -4.58 -1.62 -1.11
C ILE A 51 -5.53 -0.85 -0.20
N ARG A 52 -5.41 -1.07 1.12
CA ARG A 52 -6.24 -0.39 2.13
C ARG A 52 -5.38 0.10 3.29
N LEU A 53 -5.81 1.18 3.94
CA LEU A 53 -5.24 1.58 5.22
C LEU A 53 -5.55 0.51 6.26
N LEU A 54 -4.53 0.11 7.02
CA LEU A 54 -4.72 -0.70 8.21
C LEU A 54 -5.28 0.23 9.30
N LYS A 55 -6.53 0.00 9.70
CA LYS A 55 -7.06 0.64 10.91
C LYS A 55 -6.42 -0.08 12.08
N GLU A 56 -5.71 0.65 12.94
CA GLU A 56 -5.46 0.16 14.28
C GLU A 56 -6.83 0.11 14.96
N THR A 57 -7.45 -1.06 15.00
CA THR A 57 -8.45 -1.34 16.02
C THR A 57 -7.73 -1.14 17.35
N GLU A 58 -8.28 -0.25 18.18
CA GLU A 58 -7.86 -0.12 19.58
C GLU A 58 -7.60 -1.50 20.13
N SER A 59 -6.37 -1.71 20.61
CA SER A 59 -5.93 -2.88 21.32
C SER A 59 -7.07 -3.43 22.18
N GLU A 60 -7.48 -4.67 21.89
CA GLU A 60 -8.21 -5.51 22.84
C GLU A 60 -7.38 -5.50 24.14
N TYR A 61 -7.85 -4.71 25.12
CA TYR A 61 -7.55 -4.96 26.51
C TYR A 61 -8.14 -6.34 26.85
N ASP A 62 -7.41 -7.43 26.56
CA ASP A 62 -7.62 -8.68 27.28
C ASP A 62 -6.83 -8.57 28.59
N GLY A 63 -7.43 -7.82 29.52
CA GLY A 63 -7.14 -8.03 30.92
C GLY A 63 -7.64 -9.42 31.28
N LYS A 64 -6.72 -10.37 31.45
CA LYS A 64 -6.96 -11.60 32.21
C LYS A 64 -5.83 -11.80 33.21
N GLU A 65 -6.21 -11.42 34.44
CA GLU A 65 -5.88 -11.95 35.78
C GLU A 65 -4.58 -12.73 35.98
#